data_AF-A0A916BZZ2-F1
#
_entry.id   AF-A0A916BZZ2-F1
#
_cell.length_a   1.000
_cell.length_b   1.000
_cell.length_c   1.000
_cell.angle_alpha   90.00
_cell.angle_beta   90.00
_cell.angle_gamma   90.00
#
_symmetry.space_group_name_H-M   'P 1'
#
loop_
_entity.id
_entity.type
_entity.pdbx_description
1 polymer ?
#
loop_
_entity_poly.entity_id
_entity_poly.type
_entity_poly.pdbx_seq_one_letter_code
_entity_poly.pdbx_strand_id
1 'polypeptide(L)'
;MTKDELIKQIESEWANLQAALEGLTEEQMHQPGVVGEWTIKDVLAHITAWQTRLITTLFKAEKGITPETTAGGKTVDQMNERFHQELKDRPFDQVWDDLDSSHYQLLNRLESWKEKDLFDPKRFKWMQGKPFVEYIAGDSYEHYEEHAAQIRAWRKTMTNDQ
;
A
#
# COMPACT_ATOMS: atom_id res chain seq x y z
N MET A 1 -19.49 1.07 -6.86
CA MET A 1 -18.07 1.24 -7.18
C MET A 1 -17.86 0.93 -8.65
N THR A 2 -17.69 1.96 -9.45
CA THR A 2 -17.15 1.93 -10.82
C THR A 2 -15.61 2.00 -10.77
N LYS A 3 -14.95 1.82 -11.93
CA LYS A 3 -13.49 2.05 -12.02
C LYS A 3 -13.11 3.48 -11.65
N ASP A 4 -13.90 4.47 -12.06
CA ASP A 4 -13.63 5.87 -11.75
C ASP A 4 -13.84 6.18 -10.26
N GLU A 5 -14.84 5.55 -9.62
CA GLU A 5 -15.03 5.64 -8.16
C GLU A 5 -13.86 5.01 -7.40
N LEU A 6 -13.35 3.86 -7.86
CA LEU A 6 -12.16 3.22 -7.30
C LEU A 6 -10.93 4.12 -7.40
N ILE A 7 -10.64 4.68 -8.58
CA ILE A 7 -9.48 5.57 -8.78
C ILE A 7 -9.58 6.80 -7.87
N LYS A 8 -10.75 7.44 -7.82
CA LYS A 8 -11.00 8.58 -6.92
C LYS A 8 -10.79 8.24 -5.46
N GLN A 9 -11.18 7.04 -5.03
CA GLN A 9 -10.98 6.60 -3.65
C GLN A 9 -9.48 6.39 -3.34
N ILE A 10 -8.73 5.81 -4.28
CA ILE A 10 -7.26 5.67 -4.17
C ILE A 10 -6.58 7.04 -4.07
N GLU A 11 -6.95 7.98 -4.93
CA GLU A 11 -6.40 9.35 -4.89
C GLU A 11 -6.77 10.08 -3.59
N SER A 12 -8.01 9.91 -3.10
CA SER A 12 -8.48 10.52 -1.85
C SER A 12 -7.68 10.02 -0.64
N GLU A 13 -7.50 8.71 -0.50
CA GLU A 13 -6.75 8.16 0.64
C GLU A 13 -5.24 8.37 0.50
N TRP A 14 -4.72 8.46 -0.73
CA TRP A 14 -3.35 8.91 -0.96
C TRP A 14 -3.13 10.33 -0.42
N ALA A 15 -4.03 11.27 -0.74
CA ALA A 15 -3.98 12.63 -0.21
C ALA A 15 -4.13 12.64 1.33
N ASN A 16 -4.95 11.75 1.89
CA ASN A 16 -5.09 11.61 3.35
C ASN A 16 -3.78 11.14 4.01
N LEU A 17 -3.08 10.16 3.42
CA LEU A 17 -1.76 9.71 3.89
C LEU A 17 -0.74 10.84 3.82
N GLN A 18 -0.66 11.57 2.70
CA GLN A 18 0.23 12.73 2.57
C GLN A 18 -0.07 13.81 3.63
N ALA A 19 -1.35 14.10 3.88
CA ALA A 19 -1.77 15.05 4.91
C ALA A 19 -1.48 14.56 6.35
N ALA A 20 -1.35 13.25 6.58
CA ALA A 20 -0.92 12.71 7.87
C ALA A 20 0.58 12.94 8.11
N LEU A 21 1.37 13.09 7.05
CA LEU A 21 2.82 13.29 7.06
C LEU A 21 3.21 14.77 7.06
N GLU A 22 2.32 15.65 6.61
CA GLU A 22 2.58 17.08 6.49
C GLU A 22 3.07 17.72 7.81
N GLY A 23 4.15 18.49 7.71
CA GLY A 23 4.76 19.20 8.83
C GLY A 23 5.62 18.35 9.78
N LEU A 24 5.82 17.06 9.51
CA LEU A 24 6.78 16.24 10.24
C LEU A 24 8.21 16.52 9.75
N THR A 25 9.16 16.56 10.68
CA THR A 25 10.59 16.61 10.34
C THR A 25 11.12 15.21 10.04
N GLU A 26 12.24 15.12 9.32
CA GLU A 26 12.93 13.85 9.08
C GLU A 26 13.26 13.12 10.40
N GLU A 27 13.74 13.86 11.41
CA GLU A 27 14.02 13.32 12.74
C GLU A 27 12.79 12.67 13.39
N GLN A 28 11.60 13.26 13.20
CA GLN A 28 10.34 12.69 13.67
C GLN A 28 9.95 11.46 12.87
N MET A 29 10.17 11.46 11.55
CA MET A 29 9.88 10.31 10.68
C MET A 29 10.74 9.08 11.00
N HIS A 30 11.88 9.29 11.66
CA HIS A 30 12.79 8.25 12.14
C HIS A 30 12.53 7.80 13.60
N GLN A 31 11.57 8.41 14.31
CA GLN A 31 11.21 7.96 15.65
C GLN A 31 10.41 6.66 15.59
N PRO A 32 10.73 5.66 16.43
CA PRO A 32 9.95 4.43 16.53
C PRO A 32 8.60 4.69 17.20
N GLY A 33 7.72 3.68 17.15
CA GLY A 33 6.47 3.70 17.91
C GLY A 33 5.21 3.96 17.09
N VAL A 34 5.30 4.03 15.77
CA VAL A 34 4.13 4.30 14.90
C VAL A 34 3.24 3.07 14.82
N VAL A 35 3.85 1.91 14.55
CA VAL A 35 3.20 0.59 14.50
C VAL A 35 4.11 -0.41 15.20
N GLY A 36 3.85 -0.68 16.49
CA GLY A 36 4.83 -1.37 17.33
C GLY A 36 6.14 -0.58 17.34
N GLU A 37 7.24 -1.21 16.94
CA GLU A 37 8.56 -0.57 16.89
C GLU A 37 8.84 0.19 15.58
N TRP A 38 7.95 0.11 14.59
CA TRP A 38 8.19 0.71 13.27
C TRP A 38 8.19 2.24 13.33
N THR A 39 9.11 2.82 12.57
CA THR A 39 9.14 4.26 12.27
C THR A 39 8.16 4.61 11.15
N ILE A 40 7.93 5.90 10.88
CA ILE A 40 7.15 6.31 9.71
C ILE A 40 7.82 5.80 8.44
N LYS A 41 9.15 5.91 8.34
CA LYS A 41 9.90 5.41 7.18
C LYS A 41 9.60 3.92 6.93
N ASP A 42 9.58 3.10 7.97
CA ASP A 42 9.31 1.66 7.85
C ASP A 42 7.88 1.40 7.36
N VAL A 43 6.91 2.17 7.86
CA VAL A 43 5.51 2.13 7.38
C VAL A 43 5.41 2.49 5.90
N LEU A 44 6.06 3.58 5.45
CA LEU A 44 6.04 3.98 4.04
C LEU A 44 6.71 2.94 3.13
N ALA A 45 7.83 2.36 3.58
CA ALA A 45 8.51 1.29 2.86
C ALA A 45 7.64 0.03 2.76
N HIS A 46 6.92 -0.30 3.84
CA HIS A 46 5.96 -1.40 3.88
C HIS A 46 4.80 -1.21 2.90
N ILE A 47 4.19 -0.03 2.87
CA ILE A 47 3.13 0.32 1.90
C ILE A 47 3.64 0.14 0.47
N THR A 48 4.83 0.68 0.19
CA THR A 48 5.50 0.57 -1.12
C THR A 48 5.71 -0.89 -1.54
N ALA A 49 6.10 -1.76 -0.60
CA ALA A 49 6.35 -3.17 -0.88
C ALA A 49 5.08 -3.90 -1.32
N TRP A 50 3.97 -3.71 -0.59
CA TRP A 50 2.66 -4.27 -0.95
C TRP A 50 2.16 -3.72 -2.29
N GLN A 51 2.27 -2.40 -2.50
CA GLN A 51 1.84 -1.77 -3.74
C GLN A 51 2.65 -2.23 -4.96
N THR A 52 3.98 -2.37 -4.83
CA THR A 52 4.85 -2.91 -5.89
C THR A 52 4.47 -4.36 -6.22
N ARG A 53 4.11 -5.15 -5.20
CA ARG A 53 3.60 -6.50 -5.39
C ARG A 53 2.24 -6.51 -6.11
N LEU A 54 1.34 -5.58 -5.77
CA LEU A 54 0.06 -5.40 -6.48
C LEU A 54 0.29 -5.06 -7.95
N ILE A 55 1.18 -4.11 -8.26
CA ILE A 55 1.53 -3.72 -9.64
C ILE A 55 2.06 -4.92 -10.42
N THR A 56 2.93 -5.73 -9.80
CA THR A 56 3.43 -6.97 -10.39
C THR A 56 2.32 -7.99 -10.64
N THR A 57 1.36 -8.08 -9.72
CA THR A 57 0.19 -8.96 -9.81
C THR A 57 -0.72 -8.54 -10.97
N LEU A 58 -1.01 -7.23 -11.10
CA LEU A 58 -1.74 -6.67 -12.23
C LEU A 58 -1.02 -6.97 -13.55
N PHE A 59 0.30 -6.73 -13.63
CA PHE A 59 1.07 -7.04 -14.83
C PHE A 59 1.00 -8.52 -15.22
N LYS A 60 1.17 -9.44 -14.26
CA LYS A 60 1.04 -10.89 -14.53
C LYS A 60 -0.37 -11.23 -15.02
N ALA A 61 -1.40 -10.69 -14.37
CA ALA A 61 -2.80 -10.92 -14.75
C ALA A 61 -3.14 -10.41 -16.16
N GLU A 62 -2.64 -9.24 -16.56
CA GLU A 62 -2.75 -8.72 -17.94
C GLU A 62 -2.18 -9.67 -18.98
N LYS A 63 -1.07 -10.34 -18.64
CA LYS A 63 -0.39 -11.32 -19.51
C LYS A 63 -1.01 -12.71 -19.44
N GLY A 64 -2.08 -12.90 -18.67
CA GLY A 64 -2.69 -14.22 -18.46
C GLY A 64 -1.82 -15.18 -17.63
N ILE A 65 -0.83 -14.65 -16.92
CA ILE A 65 0.03 -15.40 -16.01
C ILE A 65 -0.63 -15.38 -14.62
N THR A 66 -0.82 -16.55 -14.03
CA THR A 66 -1.28 -16.65 -12.64
C THR A 66 -0.19 -16.09 -11.72
N PRO A 67 -0.46 -15.02 -10.94
CA PRO A 67 0.49 -14.47 -9.99
C PRO A 67 0.84 -15.46 -8.89
N GLU A 68 2.01 -15.32 -8.25
CA GLU A 68 2.24 -16.02 -6.98
C GLU A 68 1.29 -15.44 -5.94
N THR A 69 0.28 -16.21 -5.56
CA THR A 69 -0.59 -15.83 -4.46
C THR A 69 0.16 -16.05 -3.14
N THR A 70 -0.25 -15.33 -2.09
CA THR A 70 0.18 -15.62 -0.70
C THR A 70 -0.13 -17.07 -0.28
N ALA A 71 -0.90 -17.80 -1.09
CA ALA A 71 -1.19 -19.23 -0.95
C ALA A 71 0.05 -20.16 -0.97
N GLY A 72 1.26 -19.62 -1.13
CA GLY A 72 2.51 -20.32 -0.82
C GLY A 72 2.73 -20.63 0.68
N GLY A 73 1.72 -20.42 1.53
CA GLY A 73 1.73 -20.78 2.95
C GLY A 73 2.39 -19.76 3.87
N LYS A 74 2.72 -18.56 3.36
CA LYS A 74 3.23 -17.46 4.19
C LYS A 74 2.09 -16.62 4.74
N THR A 75 2.13 -16.34 6.04
CA THR A 75 1.19 -15.39 6.65
C THR A 75 1.54 -13.96 6.23
N VAL A 76 0.57 -13.05 6.32
CA VAL A 76 0.81 -11.61 6.10
C VAL A 76 1.95 -11.12 7.01
N ASP A 77 1.96 -11.55 8.28
CA ASP A 77 3.03 -11.21 9.23
C ASP A 77 4.42 -11.65 8.75
N GLN A 78 4.55 -12.84 8.18
CA GLN A 78 5.83 -13.32 7.63
C GLN A 78 6.29 -12.50 6.42
N MET A 79 5.36 -11.98 5.63
CA MET A 79 5.68 -11.08 4.53
C MET A 79 6.06 -9.69 5.05
N ASN A 80 5.35 -9.18 6.04
CA ASN A 80 5.62 -7.90 6.67
C ASN A 80 7.02 -7.89 7.30
N GLU A 81 7.36 -8.94 8.05
CA GLU A 81 8.70 -9.09 8.62
C GLU A 81 9.78 -9.15 7.54
N ARG A 82 9.52 -9.90 6.46
CA ARG A 82 10.45 -9.95 5.33
C ARG A 82 10.66 -8.57 4.68
N PHE A 83 9.58 -7.84 4.38
CA PHE A 83 9.67 -6.51 3.78
C PHE A 83 10.42 -5.54 4.71
N HIS A 84 10.13 -5.59 6.01
CA HIS A 84 10.83 -4.78 6.98
C HIS A 84 12.34 -5.09 6.99
N GLN A 85 12.75 -6.36 7.03
CA GLN A 85 14.17 -6.72 6.96
C GLN A 85 14.84 -6.31 5.64
N GLU A 86 14.13 -6.38 4.52
CA GLU A 86 14.66 -5.99 3.20
C GLU A 86 14.78 -4.47 3.04
N LEU A 87 13.95 -3.68 3.72
CA LEU A 87 13.79 -2.24 3.46
C LEU A 87 14.22 -1.32 4.61
N LYS A 88 14.43 -1.82 5.84
CA LYS A 88 14.77 -0.98 7.02
C LYS A 88 16.00 -0.10 6.82
N ASP A 89 16.98 -0.55 6.04
CA ASP A 89 18.24 0.17 5.80
C ASP A 89 18.15 1.12 4.59
N ARG A 90 17.00 1.18 3.93
CA ARG A 90 16.80 2.05 2.77
C ARG A 90 16.79 3.53 3.19
N PRO A 91 17.46 4.42 2.43
CA PRO A 91 17.40 5.86 2.65
C PRO A 91 15.97 6.41 2.56
N PHE A 92 15.64 7.41 3.37
CA PHE A 92 14.28 7.97 3.46
C PHE A 92 13.83 8.60 2.13
N ASP A 93 14.70 9.37 1.48
CA ASP A 93 14.46 9.97 0.16
C ASP A 93 14.05 8.91 -0.89
N GLN A 94 14.75 7.78 -0.91
CA GLN A 94 14.40 6.67 -1.81
C GLN A 94 13.07 6.03 -1.46
N VAL A 95 12.78 5.82 -0.16
CA VAL A 95 11.49 5.26 0.29
C VAL A 95 10.35 6.18 -0.14
N TRP A 96 10.53 7.50 -0.03
CA TRP A 96 9.55 8.47 -0.49
C TRP A 96 9.34 8.41 -2.01
N ASP A 97 10.44 8.44 -2.77
CA ASP A 97 10.40 8.37 -4.23
C ASP A 97 9.72 7.08 -4.74
N ASP A 98 9.97 5.94 -4.10
CA ASP A 98 9.30 4.69 -4.50
C ASP A 98 7.82 4.68 -4.15
N LEU A 99 7.44 5.24 -3.00
CA LEU A 99 6.05 5.30 -2.58
C LEU A 99 5.25 6.12 -3.60
N ASP A 100 5.76 7.31 -3.93
CA ASP A 100 5.16 8.20 -4.93
C ASP A 100 5.13 7.55 -6.32
N SER A 101 6.26 6.99 -6.77
CA SER A 101 6.34 6.31 -8.07
C SER A 101 5.40 5.11 -8.16
N SER A 102 5.31 4.30 -7.11
CA SER A 102 4.45 3.14 -7.10
C SER A 102 2.96 3.53 -7.10
N HIS A 103 2.60 4.65 -6.45
CA HIS A 103 1.24 5.17 -6.49
C HIS A 103 0.84 5.57 -7.93
N TYR A 104 1.68 6.37 -8.59
CA TYR A 104 1.43 6.76 -9.98
C TYR A 104 1.42 5.58 -10.95
N GLN A 105 2.30 4.59 -10.75
CA GLN A 105 2.30 3.37 -11.56
C GLN A 105 1.03 2.54 -11.38
N LEU A 106 0.48 2.47 -10.16
CA LEU A 106 -0.79 1.81 -9.89
C LEU A 106 -1.92 2.51 -10.65
N LEU A 107 -2.06 3.83 -10.52
CA LEU A 107 -3.11 4.61 -11.19
C LEU A 107 -3.05 4.45 -12.71
N ASN A 108 -1.88 4.69 -13.31
CA ASN A 108 -1.67 4.55 -14.75
C ASN A 108 -2.05 3.15 -15.26
N ARG A 109 -1.77 2.11 -14.46
CA ARG A 109 -2.14 0.75 -14.82
C ARG A 109 -3.65 0.55 -14.75
N LEU A 110 -4.30 0.98 -13.66
CA LEU A 110 -5.74 0.85 -13.50
C LEU A 110 -6.52 1.58 -14.60
N GLU A 111 -6.05 2.72 -15.10
CA GLU A 111 -6.67 3.42 -16.23
C GLU A 111 -6.81 2.52 -17.47
N SER A 112 -5.80 1.70 -17.76
CA SER A 112 -5.79 0.78 -18.91
C SER A 112 -6.67 -0.46 -18.73
N TRP A 113 -7.12 -0.75 -17.51
CA TRP A 113 -7.94 -1.92 -17.22
C TRP A 113 -9.42 -1.70 -17.56
N LYS A 114 -10.07 -2.80 -17.98
CA LYS A 114 -11.52 -2.82 -18.19
C LYS A 114 -12.20 -3.03 -16.84
N GLU A 115 -13.24 -2.26 -16.56
CA GLU A 115 -14.00 -2.35 -15.33
C GLU A 115 -14.43 -3.79 -15.02
N LYS A 116 -15.00 -4.51 -16.00
CA LYS A 116 -15.39 -5.91 -15.82
C LYS A 116 -14.26 -6.82 -15.32
N ASP A 117 -13.01 -6.54 -15.66
CA ASP A 117 -11.87 -7.37 -15.26
C ASP A 117 -11.49 -7.13 -13.79
N LEU A 118 -11.84 -5.97 -13.23
CA LEU A 118 -11.62 -5.62 -11.83
C LEU A 118 -12.73 -6.16 -10.93
N PHE A 119 -13.99 -6.09 -11.40
CA PHE A 119 -15.18 -6.34 -10.57
C PHE A 119 -15.83 -7.72 -10.76
N ASP A 120 -15.52 -8.48 -11.83
CA ASP A 120 -16.10 -9.82 -12.01
C ASP A 120 -15.37 -10.87 -11.15
N PRO A 121 -16.03 -11.48 -10.15
CA PRO A 121 -15.42 -12.52 -9.30
C PRO A 121 -15.03 -13.80 -10.06
N LYS A 122 -15.51 -13.98 -11.29
CA LYS A 122 -15.18 -15.12 -12.14
C LYS A 122 -14.03 -14.83 -13.10
N ARG A 123 -13.56 -13.58 -13.17
CA ARG A 123 -12.52 -13.15 -14.12
C ARG A 123 -11.20 -13.91 -13.95
N PHE A 124 -10.80 -14.11 -12.70
CA PHE A 124 -9.54 -14.75 -12.33
C PHE A 124 -9.79 -15.92 -11.39
N LYS A 125 -9.61 -17.16 -11.89
CA LYS A 125 -9.87 -18.38 -11.09
C LYS A 125 -9.04 -18.44 -9.81
N TRP A 126 -7.83 -17.88 -9.83
CA TRP A 126 -6.92 -17.85 -8.68
C TRP A 126 -7.39 -16.90 -7.55
N MET A 127 -8.38 -16.04 -7.80
CA MET A 127 -9.05 -15.23 -6.78
C MET A 127 -10.15 -15.99 -6.02
N GLN A 128 -10.40 -17.27 -6.35
CA GLN A 128 -11.32 -18.15 -5.63
C GLN A 128 -12.74 -17.57 -5.43
N GLY A 129 -13.26 -16.85 -6.44
CA GLY A 129 -14.59 -16.26 -6.40
C GLY A 129 -14.67 -14.87 -5.77
N LYS A 130 -13.53 -14.26 -5.42
CA LYS A 130 -13.44 -12.85 -5.05
C LYS A 130 -13.14 -11.97 -6.27
N PRO A 131 -13.73 -10.77 -6.39
CA PRO A 131 -13.36 -9.82 -7.42
C PRO A 131 -11.95 -9.24 -7.15
N PHE A 132 -11.22 -8.89 -8.21
CA PHE A 132 -9.84 -8.41 -8.05
C PHE A 132 -9.76 -7.06 -7.34
N VAL A 133 -10.84 -6.26 -7.39
CA VAL A 133 -10.94 -4.99 -6.67
C VAL A 133 -10.71 -5.11 -5.16
N GLU A 134 -11.10 -6.22 -4.51
CA GLU A 134 -10.82 -6.43 -3.08
C GLU A 134 -9.31 -6.47 -2.80
N TYR A 135 -8.54 -7.03 -3.74
CA TYR A 135 -7.09 -7.11 -3.62
C TYR A 135 -6.43 -5.74 -3.85
N ILE A 136 -6.97 -4.96 -4.79
CA ILE A 136 -6.51 -3.59 -5.05
C ILE A 136 -6.81 -2.70 -3.84
N ALA A 137 -7.99 -2.83 -3.24
CA ALA A 137 -8.40 -2.07 -2.07
C ALA A 137 -7.42 -2.24 -0.89
N GLY A 138 -7.16 -3.50 -0.51
CA GLY A 138 -6.29 -3.83 0.62
C GLY A 138 -4.82 -3.43 0.43
N ASP A 139 -4.33 -3.38 -0.82
CA ASP A 139 -2.95 -2.98 -1.15
C ASP A 139 -2.89 -1.49 -1.59
N SER A 140 -3.98 -0.70 -1.47
CA SER A 140 -4.02 0.74 -1.80
C SER A 140 -4.84 1.58 -0.80
N TYR A 141 -6.08 1.97 -1.12
CA TYR A 141 -6.80 2.99 -0.35
C TYR A 141 -7.10 2.56 1.10
N GLU A 142 -7.39 1.29 1.37
CA GLU A 142 -7.62 0.80 2.74
C GLU A 142 -6.30 0.84 3.54
N HIS A 143 -5.19 0.55 2.86
CA HIS A 143 -3.84 0.56 3.44
C HIS A 143 -3.39 1.98 3.79
N TYR A 144 -3.66 2.93 2.88
CA TYR A 144 -3.39 4.34 3.11
C TYR A 144 -4.23 4.90 4.27
N GLU A 145 -5.52 4.58 4.30
CA GLU A 145 -6.44 5.00 5.36
C GLU A 145 -5.96 4.48 6.73
N GLU A 146 -5.66 3.19 6.83
CA GLU A 146 -5.17 2.55 8.05
C GLU A 146 -3.92 3.23 8.59
N HIS A 147 -2.90 3.38 7.74
CA HIS A 147 -1.62 3.94 8.18
C HIS A 147 -1.68 5.45 8.40
N ALA A 148 -2.49 6.20 7.66
CA ALA A 148 -2.76 7.61 7.95
C ALA A 148 -3.37 7.77 9.35
N ALA A 149 -4.31 6.90 9.74
CA ALA A 149 -4.90 6.91 11.07
C ALA A 149 -3.87 6.58 12.17
N GLN A 150 -3.02 5.58 11.95
CA GLN A 150 -1.95 5.20 12.89
C GLN A 150 -0.91 6.32 13.06
N ILE A 151 -0.48 6.95 11.96
CA ILE A 151 0.44 8.10 12.01
C ILE A 151 -0.18 9.26 12.79
N ARG A 152 -1.45 9.61 12.54
CA ARG A 152 -2.14 10.67 13.30
C ARG A 152 -2.29 10.32 14.78
N ALA A 153 -2.51 9.05 15.12
CA ALA A 153 -2.58 8.60 16.51
C ALA A 153 -1.22 8.75 17.20
N TRP A 154 -0.14 8.32 16.56
CA TRP A 154 1.23 8.48 17.04
C TRP A 154 1.62 9.95 17.22
N ARG A 155 1.27 10.84 16.29
CA ARG A 155 1.53 12.28 16.43
C ARG A 155 0.93 12.89 17.69
N LYS A 156 -0.24 12.40 18.13
CA LYS A 156 -0.89 12.88 19.36
C LYS A 156 -0.14 12.45 20.62
N THR A 157 0.61 11.34 20.59
CA THR A 157 1.42 10.93 21.74
C THR A 157 2.64 11.84 21.87
N MET A 158 3.25 12.25 20.75
CA MET A 158 4.38 13.19 20.77
C MET A 158 4.04 14.57 21.35
N THR A 159 2.84 15.07 21.08
CA THR A 159 2.40 16.39 21.59
C THR A 159 2.06 16.37 23.08
N ASN A 160 1.77 15.19 23.65
CA ASN A 160 1.46 15.06 25.06
C ASN A 160 2.73 14.92 25.93
N ASP A 161 3.89 14.73 25.30
CA ASP A 161 5.20 14.62 25.95
C ASP A 161 5.99 15.96 25.94
N GLN A 162 5.36 17.07 25.51
CA GLN A 162 5.90 18.45 25.58
C GLN A 162 5.13 19.30 26.61
#